data_AF-A0A8S3WKW1-F1
#
_entry.id   AF-A0A8S3WKW1-F1
#
_cell.length_a   1.000
_cell.length_b   1.000
_cell.length_c   1.000
_cell.angle_alpha   90.00
_cell.angle_beta   90.00
_cell.angle_gamma   90.00
#
_symmetry.space_group_name_H-M   'P 1'
#
loop_
_entity.id
_entity.type
_entity.pdbx_description
1 polymer ?
#
loop_
_entity_poly.entity_id
_entity_poly.type
_entity_poly.pdbx_seq_one_letter_code
_entity_poly.pdbx_strand_id
1 'polypeptide(L)'
;MISASLEINKMSVENPIGDGARNEKSTCLPSNHCFLEPEKAVKTITDMTIWEKSEAYMEYTGFIATLNEAIKGKPLSVDCKISENVTKIMDMLEKIDKLISDFPPIEQPQRFGNSAFRDWLHKIKSNSTHYLQDALDQNIHLAIPEVKAYLEESFGNATRIDYGTGHEMSFIMFLCCLYKIGCLVQEDKVATVFMIFNKYLNIARKLQKTYRMEPAGSHGVWSLDDYQFVPFIWGSSQLIDHPKIYPPSKFLEDEVIDKYSDEYMFLSCIKYIKEVKKGPFAEHSNQLWSISAVGSWSKINQGLIKMYKKEILAKFPVVQHILFGSLLPIRRFQMHN
;
A
#
# COMPACT_ATOMS: atom_id res chain seq x y z
N MET A 1 65.16 -30.89 1.99
CA MET A 1 64.12 -30.26 1.15
C MET A 1 62.79 -30.37 1.91
N ILE A 2 62.28 -29.24 2.43
CA ILE A 2 60.98 -28.62 2.04
C ILE A 2 59.78 -29.49 2.49
N SER A 3 58.79 -29.08 3.30
CA SER A 3 58.33 -27.80 3.83
C SER A 3 57.28 -28.03 4.95
N ALA A 4 57.31 -27.13 5.93
CA ALA A 4 56.23 -26.51 6.69
C ALA A 4 54.87 -27.23 6.91
N SER A 5 54.53 -27.40 8.19
CA SER A 5 53.17 -27.38 8.72
C SER A 5 53.09 -26.23 9.74
N LEU A 6 52.20 -25.26 9.53
CA LEU A 6 51.80 -24.20 10.48
C LEU A 6 50.30 -24.39 10.74
N GLU A 7 49.93 -24.76 11.97
CA GLU A 7 49.42 -23.87 13.03
C GLU A 7 48.07 -23.21 12.74
N ILE A 8 47.04 -23.61 13.51
CA ILE A 8 46.04 -22.67 14.00
C ILE A 8 45.84 -22.93 15.50
N ASN A 9 46.36 -21.99 16.28
CA ASN A 9 46.17 -21.82 17.71
C ASN A 9 44.70 -21.48 18.02
N LYS A 10 44.09 -22.16 19.00
CA LYS A 10 42.87 -21.72 19.68
C LYS A 10 43.23 -21.34 21.11
N MET A 11 43.20 -20.05 21.45
CA MET A 11 43.17 -19.59 22.83
C MET A 11 42.20 -18.40 23.02
N SER A 12 41.41 -18.58 24.09
CA SER A 12 40.81 -17.60 25.02
C SER A 12 39.85 -16.51 24.53
N VAL A 13 38.57 -16.77 24.85
CA VAL A 13 37.57 -15.95 25.55
C VAL A 13 37.95 -14.49 25.88
N GLU A 14 37.18 -13.54 25.31
CA GLU A 14 36.71 -12.32 26.00
C GLU A 14 35.27 -12.01 25.53
N ASN A 15 34.34 -11.87 26.48
CA ASN A 15 33.02 -11.29 26.27
C ASN A 15 33.13 -9.76 26.23
N PRO A 16 32.36 -9.08 25.37
CA PRO A 16 31.79 -7.80 25.74
C PRO A 16 30.26 -7.90 25.71
N ILE A 17 29.69 -7.79 26.91
CA ILE A 17 28.31 -7.34 27.10
C ILE A 17 28.26 -5.90 26.57
N GLY A 18 27.46 -5.71 25.53
CA GLY A 18 27.14 -4.39 24.99
C GLY A 18 25.64 -4.34 24.76
N ASP A 19 24.90 -3.97 25.81
CA ASP A 19 23.53 -3.49 25.73
C ASP A 19 23.52 -2.21 24.87
N GLY A 20 23.47 -2.41 23.57
CA GLY A 20 23.23 -1.37 22.58
C GLY A 20 21.77 -1.43 22.19
N ALA A 21 20.88 -0.96 23.06
CA ALA A 21 19.56 -0.50 22.62
C ALA A 21 19.80 0.57 21.55
N ARG A 22 19.76 0.17 20.28
CA ARG A 22 19.63 1.11 19.18
C ARG A 22 18.28 1.76 19.39
N ASN A 23 18.30 2.94 20.02
CA ASN A 23 17.22 3.90 19.90
C ASN A 23 17.02 4.12 18.40
N GLU A 24 16.06 3.40 17.81
CA GLU A 24 15.43 3.80 16.57
C GLU A 24 14.89 5.20 16.85
N LYS A 25 15.64 6.22 16.42
CA LYS A 25 15.18 7.60 16.50
C LYS A 25 13.90 7.66 15.68
N SER A 26 12.76 7.66 16.39
CA SER A 26 11.52 8.23 15.88
C SER A 26 11.89 9.56 15.24
N THR A 27 11.78 9.64 13.92
CA THR A 27 12.05 10.85 13.15
C THR A 27 10.91 11.82 13.41
N CYS A 28 10.89 12.37 14.63
CA CYS A 28 9.98 13.42 15.00
C CYS A 28 10.32 14.64 14.16
N LEU A 29 9.32 15.17 13.44
CA LEU A 29 9.49 16.38 12.65
C LEU A 29 9.99 17.52 13.56
N PRO A 30 10.86 18.42 13.05
CA PRO A 30 11.26 19.60 13.79
C PRO A 30 10.04 20.42 14.23
N SER A 31 10.10 21.05 15.41
CA SER A 31 8.99 21.87 15.93
C SER A 31 8.62 23.06 15.03
N ASN A 32 9.53 23.48 14.15
CA ASN A 32 9.35 24.54 13.16
C ASN A 32 9.15 24.01 11.73
N HIS A 33 8.73 22.75 11.58
CA HIS A 33 8.47 22.15 10.27
C HIS A 33 7.37 22.91 9.52
N CYS A 34 7.67 23.34 8.29
CA CYS A 34 6.70 24.01 7.42
C CYS A 34 6.08 22.99 6.46
N PHE A 35 4.80 22.71 6.65
CA PHE A 35 4.03 21.89 5.72
C PHE A 35 3.79 22.62 4.40
N LEU A 36 3.75 21.87 3.30
CA LEU A 36 3.58 22.39 1.96
C LEU A 36 2.40 21.71 1.29
N GLU A 37 1.64 22.46 0.50
CA GLU A 37 0.64 21.84 -0.39
C GLU A 37 1.36 20.97 -1.44
N PRO A 38 1.06 19.66 -1.54
CA PRO A 38 1.77 18.78 -2.44
C PRO A 38 1.54 19.10 -3.91
N GLU A 39 2.62 19.11 -4.68
CA GLU A 39 2.59 19.41 -6.12
C GLU A 39 3.17 18.27 -6.96
N LYS A 40 2.83 18.25 -8.25
CA LYS A 40 3.45 17.34 -9.22
C LYS A 40 4.88 17.77 -9.52
N ALA A 41 5.83 16.88 -9.26
CA ALA A 41 7.25 17.11 -9.55
C ALA A 41 7.77 16.31 -10.75
N VAL A 42 7.20 15.13 -11.04
CA VAL A 42 7.61 14.28 -12.18
C VAL A 42 6.75 14.65 -13.39
N LYS A 43 7.28 15.48 -14.29
CA LYS A 43 6.55 16.04 -15.43
C LYS A 43 6.98 15.44 -16.77
N THR A 44 8.17 14.87 -16.81
CA THR A 44 8.78 14.26 -17.98
C THR A 44 9.42 12.91 -17.63
N ILE A 45 9.69 12.08 -18.63
CA ILE A 45 10.36 10.78 -18.43
C ILE A 45 11.75 10.97 -17.77
N THR A 46 12.45 12.07 -18.04
CA THR A 46 13.76 12.35 -17.43
C THR A 46 13.67 12.60 -15.92
N ASP A 47 12.55 13.14 -15.44
CA ASP A 47 12.32 13.39 -14.01
C ASP A 47 12.18 12.10 -13.20
N MET A 48 11.95 10.95 -13.86
CA MET A 48 11.92 9.64 -13.19
C MET A 48 13.23 9.35 -12.45
N THR A 49 14.36 9.80 -12.99
CA THR A 49 15.67 9.64 -12.34
C THR A 49 15.79 10.43 -11.04
N ILE A 50 15.05 11.54 -10.91
CA ILE A 50 14.96 12.34 -9.68
C ILE A 50 14.09 11.59 -8.68
N TRP A 51 12.91 11.12 -9.12
CA TRP A 51 12.00 10.30 -8.31
C TRP A 51 12.70 9.08 -7.72
N GLU A 52 13.36 8.26 -8.53
CA GLU A 52 14.04 7.03 -8.08
C GLU A 52 15.18 7.28 -7.06
N LYS A 53 15.67 8.52 -6.98
CA LYS A 53 16.73 8.95 -6.05
C LYS A 53 16.22 9.88 -4.95
N SER A 54 14.91 10.09 -4.86
CA SER A 54 14.29 11.04 -3.93
C SER A 54 14.13 10.47 -2.53
N GLU A 55 14.03 11.35 -1.53
CA GLU A 55 13.64 10.97 -0.18
C GLU A 55 12.24 10.31 -0.18
N ALA A 56 11.28 10.87 -0.92
CA ALA A 56 9.94 10.31 -1.05
C ALA A 56 9.95 8.84 -1.52
N TYR A 57 10.78 8.49 -2.50
CA TYR A 57 10.90 7.10 -2.98
C TYR A 57 11.47 6.16 -1.91
N MET A 58 12.52 6.62 -1.20
CA MET A 58 13.15 5.83 -0.14
C MET A 58 12.19 5.61 1.04
N GLU A 59 11.50 6.66 1.48
CA GLU A 59 10.49 6.61 2.54
C GLU A 59 9.33 5.70 2.15
N TYR A 60 8.79 5.87 0.94
CA TYR A 60 7.68 5.07 0.44
C TYR A 60 8.02 3.58 0.35
N THR A 61 9.16 3.24 -0.26
CA THR A 61 9.57 1.83 -0.41
C THR A 61 9.98 1.20 0.93
N GLY A 62 10.61 1.98 1.81
CA GLY A 62 10.92 1.57 3.18
C GLY A 62 9.67 1.32 4.02
N PHE A 63 8.64 2.16 3.86
CA PHE A 63 7.35 2.00 4.53
C PHE A 63 6.63 0.71 4.10
N ILE A 64 6.55 0.43 2.79
CA ILE A 64 5.98 -0.82 2.29
C ILE A 64 6.72 -2.03 2.86
N ALA A 65 8.06 -2.02 2.86
CA ALA A 65 8.87 -3.12 3.38
C ALA A 65 8.68 -3.31 4.89
N THR A 66 8.60 -2.22 5.65
CA THR A 66 8.39 -2.24 7.10
C THR A 66 7.05 -2.85 7.46
N LEU A 67 5.97 -2.44 6.78
CA LEU A 67 4.65 -3.02 6.99
C LEU A 67 4.58 -4.48 6.52
N ASN A 68 5.25 -4.81 5.40
CA ASN A 68 5.34 -6.17 4.88
C ASN A 68 5.96 -7.14 5.89
N GLU A 69 7.02 -6.75 6.60
CA GLU A 69 7.61 -7.60 7.64
C GLU A 69 6.73 -7.68 8.89
N ALA A 70 6.11 -6.56 9.30
CA ALA A 70 5.28 -6.51 10.50
C ALA A 70 4.10 -7.51 10.46
N ILE A 71 3.52 -7.75 9.30
CA ILE A 71 2.36 -8.65 9.10
C ILE A 71 2.72 -10.09 8.75
N LYS A 72 4.01 -10.39 8.61
CA LYS A 72 4.48 -11.68 8.11
C LYS A 72 3.93 -12.84 8.94
N GLY A 73 3.35 -13.84 8.27
CA GLY A 73 2.78 -15.05 8.88
C GLY A 73 1.52 -14.83 9.72
N LYS A 74 0.87 -13.65 9.65
CA LYS A 74 -0.28 -13.31 10.50
C LYS A 74 -1.59 -13.26 9.69
N PRO A 75 -2.67 -13.92 10.14
CA PRO A 75 -4.01 -13.72 9.57
C PRO A 75 -4.57 -12.34 9.95
N LEU A 76 -5.60 -11.88 9.23
CA LEU A 76 -6.29 -10.61 9.53
C LEU A 76 -6.87 -10.59 10.95
N SER A 77 -7.34 -11.74 11.46
CA SER A 77 -7.89 -11.87 12.81
C SER A 77 -6.84 -11.93 13.93
N VAL A 78 -5.54 -11.75 13.63
CA VAL A 78 -4.50 -11.80 14.67
C VAL A 78 -4.78 -10.73 15.72
N ASP A 79 -4.60 -11.09 16.99
CA ASP A 79 -4.66 -10.10 18.06
C ASP A 79 -3.52 -9.08 17.88
N CYS A 80 -3.89 -7.80 17.86
CA CYS A 80 -2.93 -6.71 17.74
C CYS A 80 -3.44 -5.49 18.51
N LYS A 81 -2.51 -4.62 18.90
CA LYS A 81 -2.85 -3.38 19.58
C LYS A 81 -3.62 -2.46 18.62
N ILE A 82 -4.78 -2.00 19.07
CA ILE A 82 -5.60 -1.00 18.38
C ILE A 82 -5.51 0.27 19.22
N SER A 83 -4.79 1.28 18.73
CA SER A 83 -4.72 2.59 19.38
C SER A 83 -5.98 3.42 19.09
N GLU A 84 -6.21 4.44 19.90
CA GLU A 84 -7.29 5.41 19.67
C GLU A 84 -7.17 6.07 18.28
N ASN A 85 -5.93 6.35 17.83
CA ASN A 85 -5.68 6.94 16.52
C ASN A 85 -6.05 5.99 15.38
N VAL A 86 -5.79 4.68 15.51
CA VAL A 86 -6.29 3.68 14.55
C VAL A 86 -7.82 3.70 14.51
N THR A 87 -8.50 3.74 15.67
CA THR A 87 -9.96 3.82 15.73
C THR A 87 -10.50 5.08 15.05
N LYS A 88 -9.93 6.26 15.34
CA LYS A 88 -10.31 7.53 14.71
C LYS A 88 -10.18 7.50 13.18
N ILE A 89 -9.09 6.93 12.66
CA ILE A 89 -8.89 6.77 11.21
C ILE A 89 -9.88 5.76 10.62
N MET A 90 -10.18 4.67 11.33
CA MET A 90 -11.21 3.71 10.91
C MET A 90 -12.60 4.35 10.86
N ASP A 91 -12.96 5.17 11.84
CA ASP A 91 -14.22 5.91 11.87
C ASP A 91 -14.32 6.91 10.71
N MET A 92 -13.20 7.55 10.36
CA MET A 92 -13.11 8.40 9.17
C MET A 92 -13.38 7.60 7.89
N LEU A 93 -12.75 6.43 7.72
CA LEU A 93 -12.98 5.56 6.56
C LEU A 93 -14.42 5.01 6.53
N GLU A 94 -15.03 4.77 7.69
CA GLU A 94 -16.42 4.36 7.80
C GLU A 94 -17.38 5.47 7.33
N LYS A 95 -17.11 6.74 7.65
CA LYS A 95 -17.85 7.89 7.11
C LYS A 95 -17.74 7.93 5.57
N ILE A 96 -16.54 7.70 5.02
CA ILE A 96 -16.28 7.67 3.57
C ILE A 96 -17.04 6.51 2.89
N ASP A 97 -17.04 5.32 3.49
CA ASP A 97 -17.76 4.14 2.96
C ASP A 97 -19.27 4.35 2.95
N LYS A 98 -19.82 4.86 4.06
CA LYS A 98 -21.26 5.16 4.19
C LYS A 98 -21.73 6.16 3.14
N LEU A 99 -20.91 7.18 2.86
CA LEU A 99 -21.20 8.23 1.87
C LEU A 99 -21.48 7.66 0.48
N ILE A 100 -20.93 6.49 0.11
CA ILE A 100 -21.23 5.85 -1.19
C ILE A 100 -22.74 5.61 -1.37
N SER A 101 -23.46 5.34 -0.28
CA SER A 101 -24.90 5.07 -0.31
C SER A 101 -25.73 6.33 -0.62
N ASP A 102 -25.19 7.51 -0.33
CA ASP A 102 -25.84 8.80 -0.58
C ASP A 102 -25.71 9.24 -2.05
N PHE A 103 -24.87 8.56 -2.83
CA PHE A 103 -24.63 8.81 -4.25
C PHE A 103 -24.88 7.53 -5.06
N PRO A 104 -26.14 7.04 -5.13
CA PRO A 104 -26.44 5.84 -5.90
C PRO A 104 -26.12 6.04 -7.39
N PRO A 105 -25.72 4.97 -8.12
CA PRO A 105 -25.48 5.04 -9.55
C PRO A 105 -26.69 5.58 -10.30
N ILE A 106 -26.49 6.54 -11.19
CA ILE A 106 -27.57 7.09 -12.01
C ILE A 106 -27.77 6.28 -13.29
N GLU A 107 -28.98 6.31 -13.84
CA GLU A 107 -29.22 5.84 -15.19
C GLU A 107 -28.52 6.75 -16.20
N GLN A 108 -27.73 6.14 -17.08
CA GLN A 108 -26.97 6.83 -18.11
C GLN A 108 -26.79 5.94 -19.33
N PRO A 109 -26.66 6.52 -20.54
CA PRO A 109 -26.45 5.73 -21.75
C PRO A 109 -25.07 5.06 -21.80
N GLN A 110 -24.06 5.60 -21.11
CA GLN A 110 -22.70 5.05 -21.10
C GLN A 110 -22.62 3.78 -20.24
N ARG A 111 -21.99 2.74 -20.80
CA ARG A 111 -21.82 1.44 -20.14
C ARG A 111 -20.77 1.45 -19.02
N PHE A 112 -19.70 2.21 -19.20
CA PHE A 112 -18.58 2.35 -18.25
C PHE A 112 -18.60 3.74 -17.60
N GLY A 113 -18.04 3.83 -16.39
CA GLY A 113 -17.89 5.07 -15.63
C GLY A 113 -19.23 5.74 -15.32
N ASN A 114 -19.80 5.47 -14.14
CA ASN A 114 -21.00 6.13 -13.67
C ASN A 114 -20.70 7.53 -13.14
N SER A 115 -21.37 8.56 -13.68
CA SER A 115 -21.06 9.95 -13.37
C SER A 115 -21.37 10.35 -11.92
N ALA A 116 -22.21 9.60 -11.19
CA ALA A 116 -22.44 9.81 -9.75
C ALA A 116 -21.14 9.74 -8.92
N PHE A 117 -20.11 9.04 -9.43
CA PHE A 117 -18.78 9.05 -8.83
C PHE A 117 -18.18 10.45 -8.71
N ARG A 118 -18.47 11.35 -9.66
CA ARG A 118 -17.96 12.73 -9.66
C ARG A 118 -18.48 13.50 -8.45
N ASP A 119 -19.77 13.37 -8.18
CA ASP A 119 -20.44 14.03 -7.08
C ASP A 119 -19.97 13.45 -5.74
N TRP A 120 -19.82 12.13 -5.66
CA TRP A 120 -19.24 11.46 -4.50
C TRP A 120 -17.82 11.95 -4.22
N LEU A 121 -16.93 11.95 -5.23
CA LEU A 121 -15.53 12.38 -5.05
C LEU A 121 -15.45 13.87 -4.73
N HIS A 122 -16.28 14.71 -5.35
CA HIS A 122 -16.38 16.13 -5.02
C HIS A 122 -16.78 16.33 -3.55
N LYS A 123 -17.73 15.53 -3.05
CA LYS A 123 -18.15 15.57 -1.64
C LYS A 123 -17.04 15.13 -0.68
N ILE A 124 -16.26 14.10 -1.05
CA ILE A 124 -15.05 13.71 -0.30
C ILE A 124 -14.06 14.87 -0.22
N LYS A 125 -13.70 15.49 -1.36
CA LYS A 125 -12.76 16.61 -1.39
C LYS A 125 -13.26 17.83 -0.61
N SER A 126 -14.55 18.10 -0.64
CA SER A 126 -15.15 19.21 0.13
C SER A 126 -15.16 18.96 1.65
N ASN A 127 -15.20 17.70 2.07
CA ASN A 127 -15.27 17.31 3.49
C ASN A 127 -13.92 16.85 4.07
N SER A 128 -12.88 16.64 3.24
CA SER A 128 -11.60 16.02 3.62
C SER A 128 -10.94 16.70 4.82
N THR A 129 -11.01 18.03 4.87
CA THR A 129 -10.43 18.84 5.96
C THR A 129 -11.13 18.55 7.28
N HIS A 130 -12.48 18.51 7.30
CA HIS A 130 -13.25 18.17 8.49
C HIS A 130 -13.02 16.72 8.93
N TYR A 131 -12.97 15.79 7.97
CA TYR A 131 -12.68 14.38 8.26
C TYR A 131 -11.34 14.20 8.96
N LEU A 132 -10.32 14.93 8.53
CA LEU A 132 -9.01 14.90 9.18
C LEU A 132 -8.96 15.68 10.49
N GLN A 133 -9.70 16.79 10.63
CA GLN A 133 -9.82 17.50 11.91
C GLN A 133 -10.45 16.63 13.01
N ASP A 134 -11.45 15.81 12.64
CA ASP A 134 -12.08 14.85 13.55
C ASP A 134 -11.11 13.70 13.92
N ALA A 135 -10.34 13.23 12.94
CA ALA A 135 -9.54 12.02 13.09
C ALA A 135 -8.13 12.26 13.69
N LEU A 136 -7.61 13.49 13.58
CA LEU A 136 -6.28 13.87 14.02
C LEU A 136 -6.35 14.78 15.25
N ASP A 137 -5.38 14.63 16.15
CA ASP A 137 -5.25 15.51 17.30
C ASP A 137 -4.94 16.96 16.89
N GLN A 138 -5.45 17.92 17.67
CA GLN A 138 -5.40 19.35 17.32
C GLN A 138 -3.98 19.88 17.13
N ASN A 139 -2.99 19.32 17.84
CA ASN A 139 -1.59 19.72 17.75
C ASN A 139 -0.94 19.42 16.39
N ILE A 140 -1.53 18.54 15.58
CA ILE A 140 -1.02 18.17 14.24
C ILE A 140 -1.89 18.69 13.10
N HIS A 141 -2.90 19.53 13.39
CA HIS A 141 -3.81 20.08 12.36
C HIS A 141 -3.09 20.94 11.31
N LEU A 142 -1.92 21.49 11.61
CA LEU A 142 -1.08 22.22 10.64
C LEU A 142 -0.64 21.33 9.46
N ALA A 143 -0.62 20.01 9.63
CA ALA A 143 -0.27 19.06 8.57
C ALA A 143 -1.44 18.76 7.61
N ILE A 144 -2.68 19.11 7.96
CA ILE A 144 -3.88 18.72 7.21
C ILE A 144 -3.84 19.16 5.74
N PRO A 145 -3.45 20.40 5.38
CA PRO A 145 -3.39 20.81 3.98
C PRO A 145 -2.50 19.90 3.12
N GLU A 146 -1.45 19.35 3.72
CA GLU A 146 -0.54 18.44 3.05
C GLU A 146 -1.07 17.00 3.00
N VAL A 147 -1.47 16.47 4.16
CA VAL A 147 -1.93 15.08 4.30
C VAL A 147 -3.20 14.83 3.49
N LYS A 148 -4.12 15.80 3.42
CA LYS A 148 -5.40 15.64 2.72
C LYS A 148 -5.22 15.41 1.22
N ALA A 149 -4.19 15.98 0.59
CA ALA A 149 -3.97 15.84 -0.84
C ALA A 149 -3.76 14.37 -1.23
N TYR A 150 -3.03 13.62 -0.41
CA TYR A 150 -2.82 12.18 -0.61
C TYR A 150 -4.13 11.38 -0.45
N LEU A 151 -4.94 11.70 0.55
CA LEU A 151 -6.25 11.07 0.76
C LEU A 151 -7.21 11.35 -0.42
N GLU A 152 -7.26 12.59 -0.88
CA GLU A 152 -8.14 13.00 -1.98
C GLU A 152 -7.79 12.35 -3.33
N GLU A 153 -6.52 12.08 -3.56
CA GLU A 153 -6.04 11.38 -4.78
C GLU A 153 -6.10 9.85 -4.66
N SER A 154 -6.54 9.32 -3.52
CA SER A 154 -6.57 7.87 -3.25
C SER A 154 -7.72 7.11 -3.90
N PHE A 155 -8.79 7.77 -4.36
CA PHE A 155 -10.04 7.08 -4.70
C PHE A 155 -10.36 7.00 -6.19
N GLY A 156 -9.48 7.51 -7.06
CA GLY A 156 -9.68 7.52 -8.51
C GLY A 156 -9.74 8.93 -9.10
N ASN A 157 -10.04 9.02 -10.40
CA ASN A 157 -10.12 10.29 -11.12
C ASN A 157 -11.57 10.63 -11.53
N ALA A 158 -12.11 11.77 -11.10
CA ALA A 158 -13.49 12.17 -11.43
C ALA A 158 -13.75 12.34 -12.93
N THR A 159 -12.76 12.85 -13.68
CA THR A 159 -12.94 13.12 -15.11
C THR A 159 -13.03 11.82 -15.90
N ARG A 160 -12.06 10.92 -15.68
CA ARG A 160 -11.94 9.63 -16.39
C ARG A 160 -12.80 8.53 -15.79
N ILE A 161 -13.23 8.69 -14.53
CA ILE A 161 -13.97 7.68 -13.75
C ILE A 161 -13.19 6.36 -13.74
N ASP A 162 -11.88 6.47 -13.48
CA ASP A 162 -10.94 5.36 -13.42
C ASP A 162 -10.24 5.28 -12.06
N TYR A 163 -9.73 4.09 -11.75
CA TYR A 163 -8.93 3.81 -10.56
C TYR A 163 -7.79 2.87 -10.95
N GLY A 164 -6.66 2.94 -10.26
CA GLY A 164 -5.52 2.06 -10.48
C GLY A 164 -4.43 2.23 -9.44
N THR A 165 -3.27 1.65 -9.70
CA THR A 165 -2.16 1.54 -8.74
C THR A 165 -1.56 2.88 -8.31
N GLY A 166 -1.71 3.95 -9.10
CA GLY A 166 -1.34 5.31 -8.67
C GLY A 166 -2.22 5.88 -7.55
N HIS A 167 -3.51 5.51 -7.55
CA HIS A 167 -4.45 5.88 -6.50
C HIS A 167 -4.20 5.04 -5.23
N GLU A 168 -3.97 3.74 -5.38
CA GLU A 168 -3.48 2.86 -4.29
C GLU A 168 -2.21 3.43 -3.64
N MET A 169 -1.24 3.85 -4.47
CA MET A 169 -0.01 4.48 -4.01
C MET A 169 -0.26 5.78 -3.23
N SER A 170 -1.22 6.60 -3.65
CA SER A 170 -1.61 7.82 -2.94
C SER A 170 -2.16 7.52 -1.55
N PHE A 171 -2.94 6.43 -1.40
CA PHE A 171 -3.43 6.01 -0.08
C PHE A 171 -2.30 5.52 0.82
N ILE A 172 -1.34 4.78 0.28
CA ILE A 172 -0.17 4.33 1.04
C ILE A 172 0.73 5.51 1.43
N MET A 173 0.84 6.53 0.57
CA MET A 173 1.51 7.80 0.90
C MET A 173 0.77 8.55 2.01
N PHE A 174 -0.56 8.58 1.99
CA PHE A 174 -1.36 9.10 3.10
C PHE A 174 -1.03 8.38 4.41
N LEU A 175 -1.00 7.04 4.42
CA LEU A 175 -0.60 6.26 5.60
C LEU A 175 0.83 6.59 6.03
N CYS A 176 1.78 6.69 5.09
CA CYS A 176 3.16 7.07 5.40
C CYS A 176 3.21 8.45 6.09
N CYS A 177 2.48 9.43 5.58
CA CYS A 177 2.37 10.76 6.17
C CYS A 177 1.79 10.73 7.60
N LEU A 178 0.81 9.87 7.89
CA LEU A 178 0.28 9.70 9.26
C LEU A 178 1.35 9.23 10.26
N TYR A 179 2.30 8.39 9.82
CA TYR A 179 3.45 8.02 10.64
C TYR A 179 4.44 9.17 10.79
N LYS A 180 4.72 9.90 9.70
CA LYS A 180 5.69 11.02 9.72
C LYS A 180 5.24 12.17 10.63
N ILE A 181 3.94 12.42 10.75
CA ILE A 181 3.39 13.44 11.65
C ILE A 181 3.17 12.91 13.09
N GLY A 182 3.48 11.65 13.35
CA GLY A 182 3.33 11.02 14.67
C GLY A 182 1.88 10.66 15.06
N CYS A 183 0.93 10.67 14.11
CA CYS A 183 -0.43 10.21 14.36
C CYS A 183 -0.47 8.68 14.56
N LEU A 184 0.22 7.93 13.71
CA LEU A 184 0.38 6.48 13.85
C LEU A 184 1.82 6.17 14.23
N VAL A 185 2.01 5.14 15.05
CA VAL A 185 3.32 4.78 15.61
C VAL A 185 3.71 3.34 15.29
N GLN A 186 4.92 2.92 15.66
CA GLN A 186 5.48 1.62 15.30
C GLN A 186 4.60 0.45 15.78
N GLU A 187 3.89 0.62 16.89
CA GLU A 187 2.96 -0.34 17.45
C GLU A 187 1.69 -0.52 16.59
N ASP A 188 1.35 0.46 15.75
CA ASP A 188 0.15 0.44 14.89
C ASP A 188 0.38 -0.27 13.55
N LYS A 189 1.59 -0.77 13.26
CA LYS A 189 1.93 -1.34 11.93
C LYS A 189 0.99 -2.45 11.47
N VAL A 190 0.66 -3.38 12.37
CA VAL A 190 -0.24 -4.50 12.05
C VAL A 190 -1.65 -3.99 11.79
N ALA A 191 -2.18 -3.15 12.70
CA ALA A 191 -3.51 -2.56 12.55
C ALA A 191 -3.63 -1.65 11.30
N THR A 192 -2.55 -0.97 10.92
CA THR A 192 -2.48 -0.15 9.71
C THR A 192 -2.78 -0.97 8.46
N VAL A 193 -2.22 -2.17 8.34
CA VAL A 193 -2.51 -3.04 7.19
C VAL A 193 -3.84 -3.75 7.35
N PHE A 194 -4.05 -4.42 8.49
CA PHE A 194 -5.15 -5.36 8.67
C PHE A 194 -6.50 -4.70 8.91
N MET A 195 -6.51 -3.46 9.42
CA MET A 195 -7.73 -2.68 9.62
C MET A 195 -7.83 -1.56 8.59
N ILE A 196 -6.90 -0.60 8.61
CA ILE A 196 -7.02 0.64 7.83
C ILE A 196 -6.92 0.36 6.33
N PHE A 197 -5.84 -0.29 5.88
CA PHE A 197 -5.68 -0.61 4.47
C PHE A 197 -6.71 -1.63 3.98
N ASN A 198 -7.04 -2.64 4.79
CA ASN A 198 -8.09 -3.59 4.43
C ASN A 198 -9.47 -2.92 4.24
N LYS A 199 -9.83 -1.97 5.12
CA LYS A 199 -11.05 -1.14 4.96
C LYS A 199 -10.99 -0.31 3.69
N TYR A 200 -9.84 0.32 3.39
CA TYR A 200 -9.62 1.03 2.14
C TYR A 200 -9.82 0.14 0.90
N LEU A 201 -9.27 -1.08 0.88
CA LEU A 201 -9.47 -2.02 -0.23
C LEU A 201 -10.95 -2.34 -0.45
N ASN A 202 -11.71 -2.52 0.63
CA ASN A 202 -13.14 -2.76 0.55
C ASN A 202 -13.90 -1.55 -0.01
N ILE A 203 -13.54 -0.34 0.40
CA ILE A 203 -14.07 0.91 -0.18
C ILE A 203 -13.73 0.97 -1.68
N ALA A 204 -12.48 0.75 -2.07
CA ALA A 204 -12.05 0.78 -3.47
C ALA A 204 -12.82 -0.24 -4.33
N ARG A 205 -12.99 -1.48 -3.86
CA ARG A 205 -13.81 -2.50 -4.55
C ARG A 205 -15.28 -2.10 -4.65
N LYS A 206 -15.84 -1.48 -3.61
CA LYS A 206 -17.22 -0.99 -3.63
C LYS A 206 -17.37 0.14 -4.66
N LEU A 207 -16.43 1.08 -4.73
CA LEU A 207 -16.41 2.15 -5.74
C LEU A 207 -16.31 1.58 -7.16
N GLN A 208 -15.36 0.67 -7.40
CA GLN A 208 -15.15 0.01 -8.69
C GLN A 208 -16.43 -0.67 -9.19
N LYS A 209 -17.11 -1.45 -8.33
CA LYS A 209 -18.37 -2.13 -8.67
C LYS A 209 -19.54 -1.16 -8.84
N THR A 210 -19.73 -0.25 -7.87
CA THR A 210 -20.88 0.67 -7.80
C THR A 210 -20.87 1.62 -9.00
N TYR A 211 -19.72 2.22 -9.28
CA TYR A 211 -19.58 3.23 -10.33
C TYR A 211 -18.99 2.69 -11.63
N ARG A 212 -18.79 1.37 -11.76
CA ARG A 212 -18.27 0.73 -12.98
C ARG A 212 -17.00 1.42 -13.47
N MET A 213 -16.10 1.70 -12.53
CA MET A 213 -14.87 2.45 -12.80
C MET A 213 -13.99 1.68 -13.77
N GLU A 214 -13.26 2.39 -14.61
CA GLU A 214 -12.32 1.76 -15.55
C GLU A 214 -10.94 1.53 -14.89
N PRO A 215 -10.20 0.50 -15.28
CA PRO A 215 -8.80 0.32 -14.87
C PRO A 215 -7.89 1.42 -15.43
N ALA A 216 -7.26 2.20 -14.55
CA ALA A 216 -6.30 3.22 -14.92
C ALA A 216 -4.92 2.59 -15.17
N GLY A 217 -4.45 2.62 -16.42
CA GLY A 217 -3.12 2.15 -16.79
C GLY A 217 -2.94 0.62 -16.80
N SER A 218 -4.02 -0.15 -16.68
CA SER A 218 -3.95 -1.61 -16.81
C SER A 218 -3.66 -2.02 -18.26
N HIS A 219 -2.80 -3.04 -18.42
CA HIS A 219 -2.55 -3.72 -19.68
C HIS A 219 -3.31 -5.06 -19.76
N GLY A 220 -4.41 -5.19 -19.00
CA GLY A 220 -5.24 -6.38 -18.95
C GLY A 220 -4.45 -7.60 -18.49
N VAL A 221 -4.35 -8.63 -19.34
CA VAL A 221 -3.67 -9.90 -19.05
C VAL A 221 -2.18 -9.75 -18.73
N TRP A 222 -1.57 -8.62 -19.09
CA TRP A 222 -0.16 -8.32 -18.83
C TRP A 222 0.07 -7.61 -17.49
N SER A 223 -0.98 -7.11 -16.85
CA SER A 223 -0.92 -6.58 -15.49
C SER A 223 -1.03 -7.71 -14.46
N LEU A 224 -0.55 -7.46 -13.23
CA LEU A 224 -0.78 -8.36 -12.10
C LEU A 224 -2.28 -8.45 -11.77
N ASP A 225 -2.92 -7.29 -11.67
CA ASP A 225 -4.36 -7.08 -11.46
C ASP A 225 -4.77 -5.78 -12.16
N ASP A 226 -6.06 -5.59 -12.38
CA ASP A 226 -6.58 -4.39 -13.05
C ASP A 226 -6.42 -3.12 -12.22
N TYR A 227 -6.45 -3.24 -10.89
CA TYR A 227 -6.58 -2.09 -10.00
C TYR A 227 -5.48 -2.00 -8.93
N GLN A 228 -5.12 -3.12 -8.32
CA GLN A 228 -4.31 -3.15 -7.11
C GLN A 228 -2.96 -3.86 -7.33
N PHE A 229 -1.98 -3.57 -6.48
CA PHE A 229 -0.72 -4.31 -6.48
C PHE A 229 -0.28 -4.66 -5.05
N VAL A 230 -0.25 -3.67 -4.16
CA VAL A 230 0.25 -3.84 -2.80
C VAL A 230 -0.48 -4.88 -1.95
N PRO A 231 -1.80 -5.18 -2.08
CA PRO A 231 -2.41 -6.28 -1.33
C PRO A 231 -1.85 -7.65 -1.71
N PHE A 232 -1.28 -7.82 -2.91
CA PHE A 232 -0.60 -9.06 -3.26
C PHE A 232 0.78 -9.14 -2.60
N ILE A 233 1.49 -8.01 -2.43
CA ILE A 233 2.73 -7.97 -1.64
C ILE A 233 2.41 -8.31 -0.19
N TRP A 234 1.56 -7.52 0.46
CA TRP A 234 1.26 -7.70 1.88
C TRP A 234 0.55 -9.03 2.16
N GLY A 235 -0.41 -9.42 1.33
CA GLY A 235 -1.09 -10.71 1.45
C GLY A 235 -0.17 -11.92 1.24
N SER A 236 0.83 -11.84 0.35
CA SER A 236 1.81 -12.93 0.23
C SER A 236 2.75 -13.02 1.43
N SER A 237 2.98 -11.90 2.15
CA SER A 237 3.71 -11.92 3.42
C SER A 237 2.94 -12.61 4.54
N GLN A 238 1.61 -12.40 4.62
CA GLN A 238 0.74 -13.13 5.56
C GLN A 238 0.84 -14.65 5.38
N LEU A 239 1.07 -15.10 4.14
CA LEU A 239 1.09 -16.51 3.75
C LEU A 239 2.48 -17.18 3.84
N ILE A 240 3.52 -16.43 4.22
CA ILE A 240 4.85 -17.02 4.45
C ILE A 240 4.75 -18.08 5.57
N ASP A 241 5.28 -19.27 5.28
CA ASP A 241 5.27 -20.44 6.15
C ASP A 241 3.88 -20.93 6.57
N HIS A 242 2.83 -20.56 5.81
CA HIS A 242 1.46 -20.97 6.11
C HIS A 242 1.27 -22.50 5.91
N PRO A 243 0.77 -23.24 6.92
CA PRO A 243 0.81 -24.71 6.90
C PRO A 243 -0.21 -25.35 5.95
N LYS A 244 -1.32 -24.66 5.64
CA LYS A 244 -2.45 -25.25 4.89
C LYS A 244 -2.60 -24.74 3.46
N ILE A 245 -2.15 -23.51 3.21
CA ILE A 245 -2.20 -22.86 1.89
C ILE A 245 -0.82 -23.09 1.24
N TYR A 246 -0.48 -24.36 1.07
CA TYR A 246 0.77 -24.82 0.49
C TYR A 246 0.52 -26.11 -0.33
N PRO A 247 1.10 -26.25 -1.54
CA PRO A 247 1.94 -25.27 -2.25
C PRO A 247 1.18 -23.98 -2.63
N PRO A 248 1.86 -22.86 -2.98
CA PRO A 248 1.18 -21.60 -3.26
C PRO A 248 0.08 -21.69 -4.32
N SER A 249 0.20 -22.58 -5.30
CA SER A 249 -0.83 -22.82 -6.33
C SER A 249 -2.24 -23.04 -5.79
N LYS A 250 -2.37 -23.48 -4.53
CA LYS A 250 -3.64 -23.60 -3.82
C LYS A 250 -4.46 -22.30 -3.76
N PHE A 251 -3.86 -21.12 -3.95
CA PHE A 251 -4.63 -19.87 -4.00
C PHE A 251 -5.63 -19.83 -5.17
N LEU A 252 -5.53 -20.74 -6.15
CA LEU A 252 -6.46 -20.85 -7.27
C LEU A 252 -7.67 -21.75 -6.98
N GLU A 253 -7.58 -22.60 -5.95
CA GLU A 253 -8.61 -23.58 -5.58
C GLU A 253 -9.80 -22.89 -4.88
N ASP A 254 -11.02 -23.13 -5.39
CA ASP A 254 -12.23 -22.49 -4.85
C ASP A 254 -12.45 -22.79 -3.36
N GLU A 255 -12.24 -24.03 -2.94
CA GLU A 255 -12.38 -24.43 -1.52
C GLU A 255 -11.41 -23.67 -0.60
N VAL A 256 -10.19 -23.38 -1.09
CA VAL A 256 -9.18 -22.63 -0.33
C VAL A 256 -9.58 -21.16 -0.27
N ILE A 257 -10.03 -20.59 -1.38
CA ILE A 257 -10.48 -19.21 -1.45
C ILE A 257 -11.68 -19.00 -0.51
N ASP A 258 -12.72 -19.83 -0.63
CA ASP A 258 -13.95 -19.70 0.16
C ASP A 258 -13.69 -19.82 1.66
N LYS A 259 -12.74 -20.67 2.05
CA LYS A 259 -12.40 -20.90 3.45
C LYS A 259 -11.52 -19.82 4.08
N TYR A 260 -10.64 -19.20 3.30
CA TYR A 260 -9.55 -18.38 3.83
C TYR A 260 -9.53 -16.93 3.31
N SER A 261 -10.41 -16.54 2.38
CA SER A 261 -10.44 -15.19 1.80
C SER A 261 -10.64 -14.08 2.82
N ASP A 262 -11.32 -14.39 3.91
CA ASP A 262 -11.69 -13.40 4.94
C ASP A 262 -10.54 -13.15 5.93
N GLU A 263 -9.53 -14.03 5.92
CA GLU A 263 -8.35 -13.98 6.79
C GLU A 263 -7.06 -13.57 6.07
N TYR A 264 -7.00 -13.71 4.75
CA TYR A 264 -5.79 -13.48 3.97
C TYR A 264 -6.04 -12.57 2.77
N MET A 265 -5.41 -11.40 2.77
CA MET A 265 -5.62 -10.33 1.80
C MET A 265 -5.34 -10.78 0.35
N PHE A 266 -4.33 -11.64 0.15
CA PHE A 266 -4.03 -12.20 -1.16
C PHE A 266 -5.23 -12.99 -1.71
N LEU A 267 -5.81 -13.88 -0.89
CA LEU A 267 -6.96 -14.68 -1.27
C LEU A 267 -8.23 -13.84 -1.43
N SER A 268 -8.40 -12.81 -0.61
CA SER A 268 -9.47 -11.81 -0.79
C SER A 268 -9.40 -11.16 -2.19
N CYS A 269 -8.20 -10.82 -2.67
CA CYS A 269 -8.02 -10.30 -4.03
C CYS A 269 -8.34 -11.35 -5.11
N ILE A 270 -7.90 -12.60 -4.94
CA ILE A 270 -8.21 -13.68 -5.90
C ILE A 270 -9.72 -13.92 -5.97
N LYS A 271 -10.41 -13.94 -4.82
CA LYS A 271 -11.87 -14.05 -4.74
C LYS A 271 -12.54 -12.94 -5.55
N TYR A 272 -12.14 -11.69 -5.31
CA TYR A 272 -12.67 -10.54 -6.04
C TYR A 272 -12.48 -10.68 -7.55
N ILE A 273 -11.28 -11.09 -8.01
CA ILE A 273 -11.00 -11.31 -9.44
C ILE A 273 -11.96 -12.36 -10.03
N LYS A 274 -12.16 -13.51 -9.36
CA LYS A 274 -13.07 -14.58 -9.83
C LYS A 274 -14.54 -14.14 -9.85
N GLU A 275 -14.93 -13.20 -8.99
CA GLU A 275 -16.26 -12.59 -9.02
C GLU A 275 -16.47 -11.73 -10.27
N VAL A 276 -15.50 -10.85 -10.58
CA VAL A 276 -15.66 -9.81 -11.61
C VAL A 276 -15.22 -10.23 -13.01
N LYS A 277 -14.29 -11.19 -13.14
CA LYS A 277 -13.84 -11.74 -14.43
C LYS A 277 -14.47 -13.10 -14.69
N LYS A 278 -14.74 -13.41 -15.96
CA LYS A 278 -15.32 -14.70 -16.39
C LYS A 278 -14.34 -15.42 -17.31
N GLY A 279 -14.46 -16.74 -17.35
CA GLY A 279 -13.58 -17.61 -18.12
C GLY A 279 -12.43 -18.19 -17.28
N PRO A 280 -11.54 -18.97 -17.91
CA PRO A 280 -10.39 -19.57 -17.24
C PRO A 280 -9.45 -18.51 -16.65
N PHE A 281 -9.00 -18.74 -15.41
CA PHE A 281 -8.13 -17.79 -14.70
C PHE A 281 -6.83 -17.48 -15.46
N ALA A 282 -6.26 -18.48 -16.12
CA ALA A 282 -5.06 -18.33 -16.93
C ALA A 282 -5.23 -17.35 -18.12
N GLU A 283 -6.45 -17.20 -18.64
CA GLU A 283 -6.73 -16.34 -19.79
C GLU A 283 -6.88 -14.88 -19.39
N HIS A 284 -7.49 -14.60 -18.23
CA HIS A 284 -7.80 -13.23 -17.82
C HIS A 284 -6.84 -12.66 -16.74
N SER A 285 -6.04 -13.52 -16.11
CA SER A 285 -5.14 -13.20 -15.00
C SER A 285 -3.81 -13.97 -15.12
N ASN A 286 -3.22 -13.96 -16.31
CA ASN A 286 -2.04 -14.77 -16.66
C ASN A 286 -0.81 -14.52 -15.78
N GLN A 287 -0.56 -13.28 -15.34
CA GLN A 287 0.56 -12.99 -14.43
C GLN A 287 0.39 -13.69 -13.07
N LEU A 288 -0.80 -13.59 -12.46
CA LEU A 288 -1.13 -14.31 -11.23
C LEU A 288 -1.11 -15.83 -11.46
N TRP A 289 -1.63 -16.30 -12.59
CA TRP A 289 -1.52 -17.73 -12.96
C TRP A 289 -0.06 -18.19 -13.02
N SER A 290 0.84 -17.41 -13.62
CA SER A 290 2.27 -17.72 -13.69
C SER A 290 2.93 -17.75 -12.31
N ILE A 291 2.49 -16.87 -11.40
CA ILE A 291 2.95 -16.84 -10.00
C ILE A 291 2.57 -18.12 -9.23
N SER A 292 1.49 -18.81 -9.61
CA SER A 292 1.08 -20.08 -8.99
C SER A 292 2.14 -21.18 -9.09
N ALA A 293 3.02 -21.10 -10.10
CA ALA A 293 4.12 -22.05 -10.30
C ALA A 293 5.34 -21.78 -9.40
N VAL A 294 5.36 -20.68 -8.63
CA VAL A 294 6.47 -20.35 -7.73
C VAL A 294 6.39 -21.20 -6.47
N GLY A 295 7.49 -21.88 -6.13
CA GLY A 295 7.50 -22.92 -5.09
C GLY A 295 7.35 -22.47 -3.63
N SER A 296 7.32 -21.17 -3.31
CA SER A 296 7.07 -20.70 -1.94
C SER A 296 6.53 -19.27 -1.87
N TRP A 297 5.73 -18.98 -0.84
CA TRP A 297 5.20 -17.64 -0.57
C TRP A 297 6.29 -16.59 -0.33
N SER A 298 7.41 -16.97 0.31
CA SER A 298 8.55 -16.06 0.47
C SER A 298 9.15 -15.64 -0.88
N LYS A 299 9.29 -16.57 -1.84
CA LYS A 299 9.76 -16.24 -3.20
C LYS A 299 8.75 -15.39 -3.96
N ILE A 300 7.45 -15.67 -3.81
CA ILE A 300 6.37 -14.85 -4.37
C ILE A 300 6.45 -13.42 -3.84
N ASN A 301 6.53 -13.23 -2.52
CA ASN A 301 6.62 -11.92 -1.90
C ASN A 301 7.82 -11.11 -2.40
N GLN A 302 9.01 -11.72 -2.41
CA GLN A 302 10.23 -11.09 -2.94
C GLN A 302 10.10 -10.73 -4.43
N GLY A 303 9.49 -11.61 -5.23
CA GLY A 303 9.22 -11.38 -6.65
C GLY A 303 8.28 -10.22 -6.87
N LEU A 304 7.18 -10.16 -6.10
CA LEU A 304 6.19 -9.09 -6.18
C LEU A 304 6.77 -7.73 -5.77
N ILE A 305 7.63 -7.66 -4.74
CA ILE A 305 8.33 -6.42 -4.37
C ILE A 305 9.21 -5.93 -5.53
N LYS A 306 9.95 -6.83 -6.19
CA LYS A 306 10.78 -6.47 -7.36
C LYS A 306 9.92 -6.03 -8.55
N MET A 307 8.84 -6.75 -8.81
CA MET A 307 7.91 -6.44 -9.88
C MET A 307 7.23 -5.08 -9.64
N TYR A 308 6.85 -4.76 -8.40
CA TYR A 308 6.26 -3.46 -8.06
C TYR A 308 7.19 -2.28 -8.35
N LYS A 309 8.47 -2.40 -7.97
CA LYS A 309 9.47 -1.37 -8.29
C LYS A 309 9.58 -1.14 -9.80
N LYS A 310 9.60 -2.22 -10.59
CA LYS A 310 9.79 -2.15 -12.04
C LYS A 310 8.53 -1.74 -12.80
N GLU A 311 7.39 -2.31 -12.45
CA GLU A 311 6.15 -2.20 -13.22
C GLU A 311 5.22 -1.11 -12.71
N ILE A 312 5.43 -0.59 -11.49
CA ILE A 312 4.66 0.55 -10.96
C ILE A 312 5.59 1.75 -10.73
N LEU A 313 6.59 1.62 -9.85
CA LEU A 313 7.39 2.78 -9.40
C LEU A 313 8.36 3.32 -10.45
N ALA A 314 8.74 2.53 -11.45
CA ALA A 314 9.58 2.94 -12.57
C ALA A 314 8.74 3.30 -13.82
N LYS A 315 7.41 3.37 -13.73
CA LYS A 315 6.54 3.76 -14.85
C LYS A 315 6.12 5.21 -14.74
N PHE A 316 6.66 6.03 -15.65
CA PHE A 316 6.26 7.43 -15.79
C PHE A 316 4.75 7.65 -15.86
N PRO A 317 3.95 6.86 -16.64
CA PRO A 317 2.51 7.05 -16.69
C PRO A 317 1.79 6.95 -15.34
N VAL A 318 2.35 6.20 -14.39
CA VAL A 318 1.82 6.09 -13.02
C VAL A 318 2.35 7.23 -12.16
N VAL A 319 3.68 7.40 -12.12
CA VAL A 319 4.36 8.32 -11.18
C VAL A 319 4.09 9.79 -11.47
N GLN A 320 3.80 10.18 -12.73
CA GLN A 320 3.49 11.56 -13.10
C GLN A 320 2.26 12.15 -12.38
N HIS A 321 1.42 11.29 -11.77
CA HIS A 321 0.23 11.69 -11.04
C HIS A 321 0.47 11.85 -9.53
N ILE A 322 1.63 11.43 -9.03
CA ILE A 322 1.98 11.49 -7.61
C ILE A 322 2.35 12.91 -7.20
N LEU A 323 1.98 13.28 -5.97
CA LEU A 323 2.21 14.59 -5.39
C LEU A 323 3.35 14.56 -4.36
N PHE A 324 4.09 15.66 -4.28
CA PHE A 324 5.27 15.79 -3.44
C PHE A 324 5.14 17.04 -2.57
N GLY A 325 5.21 16.85 -1.25
CA GLY A 325 5.16 17.90 -0.25
C GLY A 325 6.44 17.96 0.58
N SER A 326 6.32 18.45 1.81
CA SER A 326 7.41 18.52 2.79
C SER A 326 7.67 17.17 3.48
N LEU A 327 6.63 16.33 3.64
CA LEU A 327 6.65 15.01 4.27
C LEU A 327 7.20 13.94 3.33
N LEU A 328 6.86 14.02 2.04
CA LEU A 328 7.37 13.14 0.99
C LEU A 328 8.01 13.99 -0.12
N PRO A 329 9.22 14.52 0.11
CA PRO A 329 9.82 15.47 -0.80
C PRO A 329 10.55 14.77 -1.97
N ILE A 330 10.43 15.36 -3.16
CA ILE A 330 11.12 14.89 -4.37
C ILE A 330 12.66 15.12 -4.33
N ARG A 331 13.15 15.88 -3.34
CA ARG A 331 14.57 16.19 -3.21
C ARG A 331 15.40 14.90 -3.04
N ARG A 332 16.63 14.96 -3.51
CA ARG A 332 17.55 13.80 -3.53
C ARG A 332 17.82 13.30 -2.11
N PHE A 333 17.69 11.99 -1.90
CA PHE A 333 18.07 11.33 -0.66
C PHE A 333 19.60 11.46 -0.44
N GLN A 334 19.99 12.11 0.65
CA GLN A 334 21.40 12.25 1.02
C GLN A 334 21.84 11.06 1.87
N MET A 335 22.66 10.17 1.30
CA MET A 335 23.37 9.19 2.12
C MET A 335 24.41 9.94 2.94
N HIS A 336 24.21 10.01 4.25
CA HIS A 336 25.26 10.47 5.16
C HIS A 336 26.29 9.33 5.22
N ASN A 337 27.43 9.55 4.57
CA ASN A 337 28.59 8.64 4.62
C ASN A 337 29.27 8.68 5.98
#